data_AF-A0A7C7IJW4-F1
#
_entry.id   AF-A0A7C7IJW4-F1
#
_cell.length_a   1.000
_cell.length_b   1.000
_cell.length_c   1.000
_cell.angle_alpha   90.00
_cell.angle_beta   90.00
_cell.angle_gamma   90.00
#
_symmetry.space_group_name_H-M   'P 1'
#
loop_
_entity.id
_entity.type
_entity.pdbx_description
1 polymer ?
#
loop_
_entity_poly.entity_id
_entity_poly.type
_entity_poly.pdbx_seq_one_letter_code
_entity_poly.pdbx_strand_id
1 'polypeptide(L)'
;MNIKTLESIQDRILWLSIQLVNHANTIRKNRTDLKVGGHQTSSSSVVTILTYLYFEYLEKYDYVSIKPHASPVFHAIQYLIGNLDKKYLTSLRELHGLSKQDKRS
;
A
#
# COMPACT_ATOMS: atom_id res chain seq x y z
N MET A 1 -19.74 8.04 -3.03
CA MET A 1 -19.38 7.81 -1.60
C MET A 1 -19.24 9.16 -0.88
N ASN A 2 -19.13 9.25 0.45
CA ASN A 2 -18.81 10.54 1.11
C ASN A 2 -17.30 10.82 1.00
N ILE A 3 -16.92 12.09 0.78
CA ILE A 3 -15.52 12.51 0.63
C ILE A 3 -14.66 12.06 1.82
N LYS A 4 -15.15 12.19 3.05
CA LYS A 4 -14.41 11.76 4.26
C LYS A 4 -14.14 10.26 4.28
N THR A 5 -15.08 9.47 3.75
CA THR A 5 -14.90 8.02 3.63
C THR A 5 -13.84 7.70 2.58
N LEU A 6 -13.82 8.43 1.47
CA LEU A 6 -12.84 8.25 0.41
C LEU A 6 -11.43 8.64 0.86
N GLU A 7 -11.29 9.74 1.61
CA GLU A 7 -10.03 10.14 2.25
C GLU A 7 -9.52 9.06 3.21
N SER A 8 -10.39 8.51 4.05
CA SER A 8 -10.02 7.42 4.96
C SER A 8 -9.55 6.15 4.22
N ILE A 9 -10.20 5.83 3.09
CA ILE A 9 -9.76 4.73 2.22
C ILE A 9 -8.41 5.05 1.58
N GLN A 10 -8.22 6.29 1.11
CA GLN A 10 -6.96 6.75 0.52
C GLN A 10 -5.80 6.63 1.52
N ASP A 11 -5.99 7.07 2.76
CA ASP A 11 -5.00 6.95 3.83
C ASP A 11 -4.63 5.49 4.11
N ARG A 12 -5.64 4.61 4.08
CA ARG A 12 -5.42 3.17 4.27
C ARG A 12 -4.66 2.54 3.11
N ILE A 13 -4.99 2.91 1.88
CA ILE A 13 -4.27 2.45 0.67
C ILE A 13 -2.82 2.93 0.72
N LEU A 14 -2.59 4.21 1.06
CA LEU A 14 -1.25 4.77 1.20
C LEU A 14 -0.43 4.00 2.24
N TRP A 15 -1.02 3.80 3.43
CA TRP A 15 -0.38 3.06 4.50
C TRP A 15 -0.01 1.62 4.08
N LEU A 16 -0.94 0.89 3.46
CA LEU A 16 -0.68 -0.46 2.94
C LEU A 16 0.41 -0.49 1.87
N SER A 17 0.41 0.49 0.96
CA SER A 17 1.38 0.60 -0.13
C SER A 17 2.80 0.78 0.41
N ILE A 18 2.97 1.65 1.40
CA ILE A 18 4.26 1.87 2.09
C ILE A 18 4.74 0.58 2.75
N GLN A 19 3.84 -0.13 3.43
CA GLN A 19 4.18 -1.39 4.10
C GLN A 19 4.60 -2.48 3.10
N LEU A 20 3.92 -2.60 1.96
CA LEU A 20 4.28 -3.54 0.89
C LEU A 20 5.67 -3.23 0.31
N VAL A 21 5.97 -1.96 0.05
CA VAL A 21 7.29 -1.53 -0.42
C VAL A 21 8.36 -1.82 0.63
N ASN A 22 8.12 -1.48 1.89
CA ASN A 22 9.04 -1.73 2.99
C ASN A 22 9.30 -3.23 3.17
N HIS A 23 8.26 -4.05 3.10
CA HIS A 23 8.38 -5.51 3.17
C HIS A 23 9.18 -6.08 1.98
N ALA A 24 8.88 -5.65 0.76
CA ALA A 24 9.63 -6.06 -0.44
C ALA A 24 11.12 -5.68 -0.34
N ASN A 25 11.43 -4.51 0.20
CA ASN A 25 12.81 -4.07 0.45
C ASN A 25 13.48 -4.89 1.57
N THR A 26 12.73 -5.27 2.61
CA THR A 26 13.23 -6.07 3.73
C THR A 26 13.54 -7.51 3.31
N ILE A 27 12.70 -8.12 2.47
CA ILE A 27 12.96 -9.44 1.87
C ILE A 27 14.16 -9.38 0.92
N ARG A 28 14.30 -8.29 0.16
CA ARG A 28 15.45 -8.02 -0.72
C ARG A 28 16.72 -7.64 0.05
N LYS A 29 16.95 -8.19 1.24
CA LYS A 29 18.17 -8.01 2.03
C LYS A 29 19.39 -8.20 1.11
N ASN A 30 20.11 -7.10 0.91
CA ASN A 30 21.03 -6.84 -0.19
C ASN A 30 22.04 -7.96 -0.48
N ARG A 31 22.18 -8.34 -1.75
CA ARG A 31 23.50 -8.62 -2.32
C ARG A 31 24.12 -7.25 -2.60
N THR A 32 25.19 -6.89 -1.87
CA THR A 32 26.04 -5.68 -2.00
C THR A 32 25.61 -4.41 -1.25
N ASP A 33 26.61 -3.85 -0.58
CA ASP A 33 26.59 -2.81 0.45
C ASP A 33 26.47 -1.40 -0.14
N LEU A 34 25.37 -1.12 -0.85
CA LEU A 34 25.04 0.25 -1.24
C LEU A 34 23.79 0.72 -0.49
N LYS A 35 24.01 1.68 0.41
CA LYS A 35 22.97 2.38 1.17
C LYS A 35 22.19 3.30 0.21
N VAL A 36 21.21 2.75 -0.49
CA VAL A 36 20.34 3.52 -1.37
C VAL A 36 19.26 4.20 -0.51
N GLY A 37 19.55 5.42 -0.05
CA GLY A 37 18.54 6.37 0.41
C GLY A 37 17.74 6.85 -0.81
N GLY A 38 16.80 6.02 -1.27
CA GLY A 38 15.92 6.33 -2.40
C GLY A 38 14.70 7.12 -1.95
N HIS A 39 14.40 8.21 -2.67
CA HIS A 39 13.29 9.13 -2.43
C HIS A 39 11.97 8.41 -2.15
N GLN A 40 11.42 8.61 -0.94
CA GLN A 40 10.13 8.04 -0.49
C GLN A 40 8.91 8.91 -0.87
N THR A 41 9.05 9.87 -1.78
CA THR A 41 8.02 10.89 -1.98
C THR A 41 7.77 11.16 -3.46
N SER A 42 7.00 10.29 -4.11
CA SER A 42 6.40 10.61 -5.43
C SER A 42 5.13 9.84 -5.78
N SER A 43 4.58 9.02 -4.87
CA SER A 43 3.43 8.13 -5.15
C SER A 43 2.06 8.66 -4.70
N SER A 44 1.99 9.79 -3.97
CA SER A 44 0.71 10.32 -3.45
C SER A 44 -0.30 10.62 -4.57
N SER A 45 0.15 11.20 -5.68
CA SER A 45 -0.71 11.51 -6.83
C SER A 45 -1.34 10.26 -7.45
N VAL A 46 -0.58 9.17 -7.55
CA VAL A 46 -1.04 7.89 -8.08
C VAL A 46 -2.05 7.23 -7.14
N VAL A 47 -1.85 7.37 -5.82
CA VAL A 47 -2.79 6.85 -4.81
C VAL A 47 -4.14 7.55 -4.92
N THR A 48 -4.17 8.88 -5.01
CA THR A 48 -5.42 9.62 -5.17
C THR A 48 -6.16 9.25 -6.45
N ILE A 49 -5.45 9.20 -7.59
CA ILE A 49 -6.07 8.86 -8.88
C ILE A 49 -6.64 7.44 -8.86
N LEU A 50 -5.89 6.45 -8.39
CA LEU A 50 -6.36 5.07 -8.36
C LEU A 50 -7.48 4.86 -7.34
N THR A 51 -7.46 5.55 -6.20
CA THR A 51 -8.56 5.47 -5.23
C THR A 51 -9.85 6.00 -5.84
N TYR A 52 -9.81 7.17 -6.49
CA TYR A 52 -10.97 7.73 -7.14
C TYR A 52 -11.48 6.84 -8.29
N LEU A 53 -10.55 6.31 -9.09
CA LEU A 53 -10.85 5.42 -10.19
C LEU A 53 -11.58 4.14 -9.71
N TYR A 54 -11.08 3.47 -8.67
CA TYR A 54 -11.63 2.20 -8.17
C TYR A 54 -12.90 2.32 -7.32
N PHE A 55 -13.11 3.44 -6.64
CA PHE A 55 -14.23 3.56 -5.70
C PHE A 55 -15.34 4.50 -6.18
N GLU A 56 -15.13 5.28 -7.25
CA GLU A 56 -16.16 6.17 -7.82
C GLU A 56 -16.44 5.94 -9.31
N TYR A 57 -15.47 5.50 -10.12
CA TYR A 57 -15.60 5.49 -11.59
C TYR A 57 -15.61 4.11 -12.26
N LEU A 58 -14.89 3.12 -11.73
CA LEU A 58 -14.75 1.81 -12.39
C LEU A 58 -16.04 1.00 -12.26
N GLU A 59 -16.49 0.49 -13.40
CA GLU A 59 -17.58 -0.48 -13.47
C GLU A 59 -17.05 -1.92 -13.61
N LYS A 60 -17.96 -2.89 -13.43
CA LYS A 60 -17.63 -4.33 -13.35
C LYS A 60 -16.84 -4.87 -14.57
N TYR A 61 -16.89 -4.21 -15.71
CA TYR A 61 -16.29 -4.69 -16.97
C TYR A 61 -15.09 -3.86 -17.44
N ASP A 62 -14.63 -2.91 -16.63
CA ASP A 62 -13.48 -2.10 -16.97
C ASP A 62 -12.16 -2.81 -16.69
N TYR A 63 -11.23 -2.70 -17.65
CA TYR A 63 -9.87 -3.23 -17.52
C TYR A 63 -8.90 -2.09 -17.25
N VAL A 64 -8.15 -2.18 -16.16
CA VAL A 64 -7.14 -1.18 -15.81
C VAL A 64 -5.75 -1.75 -16.03
N SER A 65 -5.00 -1.15 -16.95
CA SER A 65 -3.57 -1.39 -17.10
C SER A 65 -2.78 -0.45 -16.18
N ILE A 66 -1.86 -1.02 -15.42
CA ILE A 66 -1.21 -0.34 -14.31
C ILE A 66 0.29 -0.39 -14.53
N LYS A 67 0.96 0.75 -14.37
CA LYS A 67 2.41 0.82 -14.52
C LYS A 67 3.12 0.12 -13.35
N PRO A 68 4.32 -0.46 -13.56
CA PRO A 68 5.03 -1.23 -12.52
C PRO A 68 5.22 -0.48 -11.19
N HIS A 69 5.46 0.83 -11.22
CA HIS A 69 5.65 1.65 -10.01
C HIS A 69 4.36 1.87 -9.20
N ALA A 70 3.20 1.62 -9.78
CA ALA A 70 1.89 1.71 -9.13
C ALA A 70 1.41 0.34 -8.58
N SER A 71 2.19 -0.72 -8.78
CA SER A 71 1.89 -2.07 -8.28
C SER A 71 1.58 -2.12 -6.77
N PRO A 72 2.34 -1.47 -5.86
CA PRO A 72 2.03 -1.52 -4.43
C PRO A 72 0.65 -0.93 -4.10
N VAL A 73 0.28 0.16 -4.78
CA VAL A 73 -1.02 0.85 -4.62
C VAL A 73 -2.14 -0.03 -5.13
N PHE A 74 -1.96 -0.64 -6.31
CA PHE A 74 -2.93 -1.58 -6.84
C PHE A 74 -3.14 -2.80 -5.94
N HIS A 75 -2.07 -3.40 -5.42
CA HIS A 75 -2.19 -4.53 -4.51
C HIS A 75 -2.90 -4.16 -3.21
N ALA A 76 -2.67 -2.94 -2.68
CA ALA A 76 -3.41 -2.42 -1.54
C ALA A 76 -4.91 -2.28 -1.84
N ILE A 77 -5.28 -1.75 -3.01
CA ILE A 77 -6.69 -1.65 -3.45
C ILE A 77 -7.31 -3.04 -3.58
N GLN A 78 -6.62 -3.96 -4.28
CA GLN A 78 -7.11 -5.32 -4.50
C GLN A 78 -7.32 -6.10 -3.20
N TYR A 79 -6.49 -5.83 -2.20
CA TYR A 79 -6.72 -6.34 -0.87
C TYR A 79 -7.99 -5.77 -0.23
N LEU A 80 -8.19 -4.45 -0.28
CA LEU A 80 -9.35 -3.80 0.34
C LEU A 80 -10.67 -4.25 -0.28
N ILE A 81 -10.70 -4.50 -1.59
CA ILE A 81 -11.91 -5.00 -2.28
C ILE A 81 -12.06 -6.52 -2.22
N GLY A 82 -11.14 -7.23 -1.55
CA GLY A 82 -11.24 -8.67 -1.28
C GLY A 82 -10.73 -9.59 -2.39
N ASN A 83 -10.09 -9.05 -3.43
CA ASN A 83 -9.54 -9.81 -4.55
C ASN A 83 -8.14 -10.40 -4.27
N LEU A 84 -7.48 -10.02 -3.17
CA LEU A 84 -6.15 -10.51 -2.79
C LEU A 84 -6.16 -11.22 -1.42
N ASP A 85 -5.51 -12.39 -1.35
CA ASP A 85 -5.43 -13.20 -0.12
C ASP A 85 -4.65 -12.47 1.00
N LYS A 86 -5.15 -12.57 2.24
CA LYS A 86 -4.54 -12.01 3.47
C LYS A 86 -3.13 -12.51 3.72
N LYS A 87 -2.71 -13.63 3.10
CA LYS A 87 -1.34 -14.15 3.20
C LYS A 87 -0.27 -13.18 2.68
N TYR A 88 -0.63 -12.28 1.75
CA TYR A 88 0.26 -11.20 1.33
C TYR A 88 0.41 -10.10 2.38
N LEU A 89 -0.46 -10.08 3.40
CA LEU A 89 -0.43 -9.14 4.50
C LEU A 89 0.05 -9.71 5.83
N THR A 90 0.15 -11.02 5.99
CA THR A 90 0.65 -11.61 7.24
C THR A 90 2.04 -11.09 7.59
N SER A 91 2.86 -10.81 6.58
CA SER A 91 4.15 -10.12 6.76
C SER A 91 4.04 -8.63 7.11
N LEU A 92 2.91 -7.96 6.80
CA LEU A 92 2.63 -6.59 7.28
C LEU A 92 2.22 -6.60 8.76
N ARG A 93 1.55 -7.67 9.21
CA ARG A 93 1.18 -7.85 10.62
C ARG A 93 2.41 -8.02 11.52
N GLU A 94 3.47 -8.64 10.99
CA GLU A 94 4.79 -8.72 11.63
C GLU A 94 5.45 -7.33 11.74
N LEU A 95 5.34 -6.48 10.71
CA LEU A 95 5.84 -5.10 10.72
C LEU A 95 5.02 -4.17 11.65
N HIS A 96 3.71 -4.41 11.79
CA HIS A 96 2.85 -3.68 12.73
C HIS A 96 2.91 -4.21 14.17
N GLY A 97 3.76 -5.20 14.46
CA GLY A 97 3.99 -5.72 15.80
C GLY A 97 4.93 -4.87 16.67
N LEU A 98 5.59 -3.85 16.11
CA LEU A 98 6.51 -2.96 16.84
C LEU A 98 6.00 -1.52 16.87
N SER A 99 4.97 -1.31 17.68
CA SER A 99 4.73 -0.07 18.40
C SER A 99 3.84 -0.38 19.60
N LYS A 100 4.41 -1.08 20.58
CA LYS A 100 3.91 -1.07 21.95
C LYS A 100 4.79 -0.09 22.72
N GLN A 101 4.43 1.19 22.65
CA GLN A 101 4.92 2.15 23.62
C GLN A 101 4.22 1.84 24.95
N ASP A 102 5.00 1.94 26.02
CA ASP A 102 4.61 1.93 27.44
C ASP A 102 4.53 0.57 28.15
N LYS A 103 5.64 0.22 28.82
CA LYS A 103 5.59 -0.33 30.17
C LYS A 103 6.37 0.60 31.08
N ARG A 104 5.68 1.55 31.71
CA ARG A 104 5.98 1.97 33.08
C ARG A 104 5.84 0.76 34.00
N SER A 105 6.95 0.36 34.61
CA SER A 105 7.03 -0.03 36.02
C SER A 105 8.45 0.19 36.51
#